data_AF-A0A372QAA3-F1
#
_entry.id   AF-A0A372QAA3-F1
#
_cell.length_a   1.000
_cell.length_b   1.000
_cell.length_c   1.000
_cell.angle_alpha   90.00
_cell.angle_beta   90.00
_cell.angle_gamma   90.00
#
_symmetry.space_group_name_H-M   'P 1'
#
loop_
_entity.id
_entity.type
_entity.pdbx_description
1 polymer ?
#
loop_
_entity_poly.entity_id
_entity_poly.type
_entity_poly.pdbx_seq_one_letter_code
_entity_poly.pdbx_strand_id
1 'polypeptide(L)'
;MNSYFSPFHEKSLSTGSIQVNLSPSVLSQTTYTPSIISTTHSKLYDSVNTKDLERIEQLGPHDTWGSLVVKVLPLFNGEGLKLCIEDLNDLVRRYMNDRPLHLLYDDINELLELGMFTLNGKLRGVPDEKLVSRLVELWSFFFGTVIPYFEGVFLPLLIQSSVQKENMNIRRLVLMSFRDHVILPMGDRVEGTLYYEIKYT
;
A
#
# COMPACT_ATOMS: atom_id res chain seq x y z
N MET A 1 -11.25 58.49 32.91
CA MET A 1 -11.76 57.76 34.09
C MET A 1 -13.05 57.05 33.70
N ASN A 2 -13.24 55.84 34.21
CA ASN A 2 -14.42 54.96 34.15
C ASN A 2 -14.40 53.83 33.11
N SER A 3 -13.77 52.75 33.58
CA SER A 3 -14.11 51.35 33.36
C SER A 3 -15.61 51.06 33.53
N TYR A 4 -16.19 50.29 32.61
CA TYR A 4 -17.45 49.59 32.84
C TYR A 4 -17.28 48.11 32.51
N PHE A 5 -17.11 47.35 33.60
CA PHE A 5 -17.47 45.94 33.77
C PHE A 5 -18.93 45.72 33.35
N SER A 6 -19.23 44.57 32.74
CA SER A 6 -20.58 44.00 32.72
C SER A 6 -20.55 42.58 33.31
N PRO A 7 -21.57 42.16 34.08
CA PRO A 7 -21.49 41.01 34.97
C PRO A 7 -22.03 39.73 34.32
N PHE A 8 -21.40 38.61 34.69
CA PHE A 8 -21.90 37.26 34.49
C PHE A 8 -23.22 37.05 35.25
N HIS A 9 -24.19 36.41 34.59
CA HIS A 9 -25.44 35.97 35.22
C HIS A 9 -25.36 34.46 35.50
N GLU A 10 -25.21 34.12 36.78
CA GLU A 10 -25.42 32.78 37.34
C GLU A 10 -26.90 32.36 37.19
N LYS A 11 -27.13 31.10 36.80
CA LYS A 11 -28.36 30.38 37.12
C LYS A 11 -28.00 29.10 37.85
N SER A 12 -28.57 28.99 39.02
CA SER A 12 -28.33 28.07 40.12
C SER A 12 -28.85 26.65 39.86
N LEU A 13 -28.21 25.73 40.57
CA LEU A 13 -28.44 24.28 40.63
C LEU A 13 -29.84 23.92 41.17
N SER A 14 -30.44 22.86 40.62
CA SER A 14 -31.53 22.12 41.26
C SER A 14 -31.14 20.65 41.40
N THR A 15 -31.29 20.16 42.63
CA THR A 15 -30.90 18.86 43.16
C THR A 15 -31.87 17.76 42.74
N GLY A 16 -31.35 16.72 42.09
CA GLY A 16 -32.05 15.44 41.86
C GLY A 16 -31.11 14.28 42.20
N SER A 17 -31.37 13.62 43.31
CA SER A 17 -30.65 12.45 43.82
C SER A 17 -30.95 11.21 42.96
N ILE A 18 -29.90 10.54 42.47
CA ILE A 18 -30.01 9.20 41.87
C ILE A 18 -29.08 8.26 42.64
N GLN A 19 -29.67 7.20 43.19
CA GLN A 19 -29.02 6.21 44.04
C GLN A 19 -28.08 5.31 43.24
N VAL A 20 -26.90 5.05 43.81
CA VAL A 20 -25.93 4.09 43.29
C VAL A 20 -26.31 2.70 43.82
N ASN A 21 -26.76 1.82 42.93
CA ASN A 21 -27.01 0.43 43.26
C ASN A 21 -25.92 -0.45 42.64
N LEU A 22 -25.06 -1.01 43.50
CA LEU A 22 -24.05 -2.01 43.14
C LEU A 22 -24.60 -3.39 43.50
N SER A 23 -24.77 -4.26 42.50
CA SER A 23 -24.97 -5.69 42.71
C SER A 23 -24.27 -6.52 41.61
N PRO A 24 -23.73 -7.72 41.94
CA PRO A 24 -22.72 -8.41 41.14
C PRO A 24 -23.29 -9.41 40.11
N SER A 25 -22.53 -9.57 39.02
CA SER A 25 -22.40 -10.71 38.10
C SER A 25 -23.61 -11.56 37.69
N VAL A 26 -23.94 -11.56 36.38
CA VAL A 26 -24.52 -12.71 35.68
C VAL A 26 -23.87 -12.84 34.29
N LEU A 27 -23.20 -13.97 34.04
CA LEU A 27 -22.81 -14.43 32.70
C LEU A 27 -24.08 -14.63 31.85
N SER A 28 -24.13 -14.04 30.66
CA SER A 28 -25.05 -14.47 29.60
C SER A 28 -24.43 -14.19 28.24
N GLN A 29 -24.26 -15.28 27.49
CA GLN A 29 -23.75 -15.35 26.13
C GLN A 29 -24.73 -14.65 25.18
N THR A 30 -24.24 -13.68 24.40
CA THR A 30 -24.93 -13.21 23.19
C THR A 30 -23.95 -13.22 22.03
N THR A 31 -24.23 -14.12 21.10
CA THR A 31 -23.62 -14.34 19.79
C THR A 31 -23.45 -13.02 19.03
N TYR A 32 -22.21 -12.61 18.82
CA TYR A 32 -21.88 -11.62 17.79
C TYR A 32 -21.65 -12.35 16.47
N THR A 33 -22.59 -12.19 15.55
CA THR A 33 -22.47 -12.59 14.15
C THR A 33 -21.45 -11.69 13.45
N PRO A 34 -20.39 -12.21 12.83
CA PRO A 34 -19.53 -11.40 11.98
C PRO A 34 -20.26 -11.06 10.69
N SER A 35 -20.33 -9.78 10.35
CA SER A 35 -20.76 -9.30 9.04
C SER A 35 -19.78 -9.82 7.97
N ILE A 36 -20.25 -10.79 7.19
CA ILE A 36 -19.59 -11.28 5.98
C ILE A 36 -19.65 -10.16 4.94
N ILE A 37 -18.52 -9.49 4.74
CA ILE A 37 -18.24 -8.81 3.48
C ILE A 37 -17.09 -9.57 2.82
N SER A 38 -17.50 -10.22 1.73
CA SER A 38 -16.86 -11.13 0.80
C SER A 38 -15.33 -11.16 0.74
N THR A 39 -14.81 -12.30 1.16
CA THR A 39 -13.63 -12.98 0.62
C THR A 39 -13.82 -13.26 -0.88
N THR A 40 -13.37 -12.36 -1.76
CA THR A 40 -13.16 -12.69 -3.19
C THR A 40 -12.11 -11.79 -3.84
N HIS A 41 -10.84 -11.84 -3.40
CA HIS A 41 -9.73 -11.33 -4.24
C HIS A 41 -8.49 -12.25 -4.27
N SER A 42 -8.55 -13.47 -3.71
CA SER A 42 -7.38 -14.34 -3.61
C SER A 42 -7.22 -15.39 -4.73
N LYS A 43 -7.83 -15.22 -5.92
CA LYS A 43 -7.78 -16.24 -7.00
C LYS A 43 -7.62 -15.74 -8.44
N LEU A 44 -7.17 -14.51 -8.70
CA LEU A 44 -7.20 -13.95 -10.08
C LEU A 44 -5.87 -13.50 -10.71
N TYR A 45 -4.69 -13.83 -10.19
CA TYR A 45 -3.44 -13.29 -10.77
C TYR A 45 -2.45 -14.33 -11.31
N ASP A 46 -2.95 -15.46 -11.83
CA ASP A 46 -2.15 -16.28 -12.73
C ASP A 46 -1.98 -15.53 -14.07
N SER A 47 -0.79 -14.94 -14.28
CA SER A 47 -0.35 -14.26 -15.50
C SER A 47 -1.17 -13.03 -15.91
N VAL A 48 -0.64 -11.82 -15.66
CA VAL A 48 -1.22 -10.55 -16.15
C VAL A 48 -1.31 -10.58 -17.68
N ASN A 49 -2.50 -10.89 -18.20
CA ASN A 49 -2.87 -10.74 -19.59
C ASN A 49 -3.53 -9.36 -19.76
N THR A 50 -3.20 -8.63 -20.82
CA THR A 50 -3.69 -7.26 -21.09
C THR A 50 -5.22 -7.14 -21.07
N LYS A 51 -5.95 -8.23 -21.30
CA LYS A 51 -7.41 -8.31 -21.25
C LYS A 51 -8.02 -8.31 -19.84
N ASP A 52 -7.27 -8.69 -18.81
CA ASP A 52 -7.76 -8.69 -17.43
C ASP A 52 -7.60 -7.33 -16.76
N LEU A 53 -6.67 -6.51 -17.26
CA LEU A 53 -6.52 -5.10 -16.88
C LEU A 53 -7.76 -4.27 -17.30
N GLU A 54 -8.35 -4.60 -18.45
CA GLU A 54 -9.60 -3.99 -18.94
C GLU A 54 -10.83 -4.40 -18.11
N ARG A 55 -10.78 -5.55 -17.40
CA ARG A 55 -11.87 -5.98 -16.50
C ARG A 55 -11.88 -5.24 -15.17
N ILE A 56 -10.71 -4.81 -14.70
CA ILE A 56 -10.61 -3.96 -13.49
C ILE A 56 -11.21 -2.56 -13.78
N GLU A 57 -11.09 -2.07 -15.01
CA GLU A 57 -11.70 -0.81 -15.45
C GLU A 57 -13.25 -0.88 -15.53
N GLN A 58 -13.84 -2.08 -15.53
CA GLN A 58 -15.30 -2.31 -15.59
C GLN A 58 -15.98 -2.44 -14.21
N LEU A 59 -15.22 -2.42 -13.11
CA LEU A 59 -15.75 -2.41 -11.74
C LEU A 59 -16.01 -0.96 -11.28
N GLY A 60 -17.02 -0.33 -11.88
CA GLY A 60 -17.66 0.88 -11.36
C GLY A 60 -16.88 2.21 -11.54
N PRO A 61 -17.54 3.31 -11.93
CA PRO A 61 -16.94 4.66 -12.03
C PRO A 61 -16.40 5.27 -10.71
N HIS A 62 -16.34 4.52 -9.62
CA HIS A 62 -16.09 5.00 -8.26
C HIS A 62 -14.87 4.38 -7.56
N ASP A 63 -14.15 3.44 -8.18
CA ASP A 63 -12.92 2.90 -7.61
C ASP A 63 -11.68 3.67 -8.08
N THR A 64 -11.45 4.83 -7.46
CA THR A 64 -10.27 5.68 -7.70
C THR A 64 -8.96 4.88 -7.56
N TRP A 65 -8.92 3.90 -6.65
CA TRP A 65 -7.75 3.05 -6.44
C TRP A 65 -7.55 2.05 -7.58
N GLY A 66 -8.59 1.32 -7.98
CA GLY A 66 -8.52 0.40 -9.11
C GLY A 66 -8.04 1.07 -10.40
N SER A 67 -8.52 2.30 -10.66
CA SER A 67 -8.03 3.11 -11.78
C SER A 67 -6.54 3.43 -11.65
N LEU A 68 -6.07 3.87 -10.48
CA LEU A 68 -4.64 4.12 -10.23
C LEU A 68 -3.80 2.87 -10.49
N VAL A 69 -4.19 1.72 -9.94
CA VAL A 69 -3.48 0.44 -10.07
C VAL A 69 -3.30 0.07 -11.55
N VAL A 70 -4.37 0.15 -12.35
CA VAL A 70 -4.34 -0.17 -13.78
C VAL A 70 -3.36 0.71 -14.55
N LYS A 71 -3.24 2.00 -14.18
CA LYS A 71 -2.35 2.94 -14.88
C LYS A 71 -0.90 2.88 -14.39
N VAL A 72 -0.65 2.37 -13.17
CA VAL A 72 0.69 2.25 -12.57
C VAL A 72 1.35 0.91 -12.84
N LEU A 73 0.61 -0.22 -12.79
CA LEU A 73 1.20 -1.57 -12.97
C LEU A 73 2.06 -1.75 -14.23
N PRO A 74 1.71 -1.20 -15.40
CA PRO A 74 2.53 -1.34 -16.61
C PRO A 74 3.96 -0.78 -16.46
N LEU A 75 4.21 0.12 -15.51
CA LEU A 75 5.54 0.60 -15.15
C LEU A 75 6.48 -0.56 -14.81
N PHE A 76 6.02 -1.54 -14.03
CA PHE A 76 6.82 -2.70 -13.60
C PHE A 76 7.17 -3.64 -14.76
N ASN A 77 6.35 -3.63 -15.81
CA ASN A 77 6.65 -4.38 -17.02
C ASN A 77 7.68 -3.66 -17.92
N GLY A 78 7.93 -2.37 -17.69
CA GLY A 78 8.79 -1.53 -18.55
C GLY A 78 8.02 -0.78 -19.64
N GLU A 79 6.69 -0.75 -19.56
CA GLU A 79 5.85 -0.01 -20.51
C GLU A 79 5.62 1.45 -20.10
N GLY A 80 6.12 1.84 -18.93
CA GLY A 80 5.90 3.16 -18.34
C GLY A 80 4.51 3.33 -17.72
N LEU A 81 4.25 4.53 -17.20
CA LEU A 81 2.94 4.91 -16.66
C LEU A 81 1.95 5.17 -17.81
N LYS A 82 0.68 4.82 -17.61
CA LYS A 82 -0.37 5.07 -18.61
C LYS A 82 -1.02 6.46 -18.52
N LEU A 83 -0.65 7.25 -17.51
CA LEU A 83 -1.03 8.64 -17.33
C LEU A 83 0.19 9.45 -16.90
N CYS A 84 0.14 10.77 -17.06
CA CYS A 84 1.16 11.64 -16.49
C CYS A 84 1.11 11.60 -14.96
N ILE A 85 2.22 11.99 -14.32
CA ILE A 85 2.35 11.91 -12.86
C ILE A 85 1.35 12.84 -12.18
N GLU A 86 1.06 13.99 -12.79
CA GLU A 86 0.12 14.99 -12.28
C GLU A 86 -1.30 14.42 -12.18
N ASP A 87 -1.78 13.74 -13.23
CA ASP A 87 -3.10 13.11 -13.23
C ASP A 87 -3.17 11.96 -12.20
N LEU A 88 -2.10 11.18 -12.07
CA LEU A 88 -2.01 10.11 -11.07
C LEU A 88 -1.97 10.66 -9.64
N ASN A 89 -1.28 11.78 -9.43
CA ASN A 89 -1.27 12.50 -8.16
C ASN A 89 -2.68 12.95 -7.76
N ASP A 90 -3.47 13.43 -8.72
CA ASP A 90 -4.86 13.82 -8.46
C ASP A 90 -5.73 12.63 -8.05
N LEU A 91 -5.53 11.44 -8.64
CA LEU A 91 -6.18 10.21 -8.20
C LEU A 91 -5.79 9.86 -6.76
N VAL A 92 -4.50 9.94 -6.41
CA VAL A 92 -4.01 9.68 -5.05
C VAL A 92 -4.61 10.67 -4.05
N ARG A 93 -4.68 11.98 -4.39
CA ARG A 93 -5.32 13.00 -3.53
C ARG A 93 -6.80 12.71 -3.29
N ARG A 94 -7.54 12.34 -4.34
CA ARG A 94 -8.97 11.98 -4.20
C ARG A 94 -9.13 10.77 -3.29
N TYR A 95 -8.33 9.72 -3.50
CA TYR A 95 -8.33 8.54 -2.65
C TYR A 95 -8.08 8.89 -1.17
N MET A 96 -7.06 9.72 -0.90
CA MET A 96 -6.71 10.15 0.46
C MET A 96 -7.77 11.03 1.14
N ASN A 97 -8.61 11.73 0.38
CA ASN A 97 -9.71 12.52 0.92
C ASN A 97 -10.92 11.64 1.28
N ASP A 98 -11.15 10.59 0.48
CA ASP A 98 -12.32 9.71 0.63
C ASP A 98 -12.08 8.59 1.65
N ARG A 99 -10.81 8.25 1.96
CA ARG A 99 -10.42 7.09 2.78
C ARG A 99 -9.33 7.44 3.82
N PRO A 100 -9.30 6.74 4.96
CA PRO A 100 -8.25 6.94 5.96
C PRO A 100 -6.87 6.44 5.48
N LEU A 101 -5.80 7.13 5.89
CA LEU A 101 -4.42 6.89 5.41
C LEU A 101 -3.86 5.50 5.72
N HIS A 102 -4.32 4.83 6.78
CA HIS A 102 -3.82 3.49 7.11
C HIS A 102 -4.20 2.44 6.05
N LEU A 103 -5.37 2.58 5.40
CA LEU A 103 -5.78 1.67 4.32
C LEU A 103 -4.91 1.88 3.07
N LEU A 104 -4.45 3.11 2.82
CA LEU A 104 -3.56 3.41 1.71
C LEU A 104 -2.23 2.65 1.84
N TYR A 105 -1.75 2.41 3.06
CA TYR A 105 -0.53 1.64 3.28
C TYR A 105 -0.69 0.19 2.81
N ASP A 106 -1.77 -0.47 3.23
CA ASP A 106 -2.06 -1.85 2.85
C ASP A 106 -2.26 -1.96 1.33
N ASP A 107 -3.03 -1.03 0.77
CA ASP A 107 -3.29 -0.93 -0.67
C ASP A 107 -1.97 -0.73 -1.48
N ILE A 108 -1.06 0.14 -1.01
CA ILE A 108 0.27 0.32 -1.64
C ILE A 108 1.09 -0.97 -1.58
N ASN A 109 1.06 -1.71 -0.47
CA ASN A 109 1.78 -2.97 -0.36
C ASN A 109 1.23 -4.01 -1.33
N GLU A 110 -0.10 -4.10 -1.49
CA GLU A 110 -0.73 -4.99 -2.47
C GLU A 110 -0.33 -4.62 -3.90
N LEU A 111 -0.37 -3.32 -4.25
CA LEU A 111 0.10 -2.84 -5.55
C LEU A 111 1.59 -3.19 -5.80
N LEU A 112 2.43 -3.03 -4.77
CA LEU A 112 3.84 -3.39 -4.87
C LEU A 112 4.03 -4.89 -5.04
N GLU A 113 3.29 -5.73 -4.32
CA GLU A 113 3.34 -7.18 -4.47
C GLU A 113 3.00 -7.60 -5.90
N LEU A 114 1.94 -7.04 -6.49
CA LEU A 114 1.57 -7.27 -7.89
C LEU A 114 2.67 -6.83 -8.88
N GLY A 115 3.27 -5.66 -8.64
CA GLY A 115 4.39 -5.16 -9.41
C GLY A 115 5.62 -6.07 -9.32
N MET A 116 5.95 -6.55 -8.12
CA MET A 116 7.07 -7.46 -7.89
C MET A 116 6.82 -8.84 -8.49
N PHE A 117 5.58 -9.34 -8.48
CA PHE A 117 5.22 -10.57 -9.15
C PHE A 117 5.56 -10.51 -10.65
N THR A 118 5.28 -9.37 -11.28
CA THR A 118 5.65 -9.10 -12.69
C THR A 118 7.17 -9.12 -12.90
N LEU A 119 7.94 -8.52 -12.00
CA LEU A 119 9.41 -8.53 -12.06
C LEU A 119 9.99 -9.92 -11.82
N ASN A 120 9.50 -10.64 -10.82
CA ASN A 120 9.93 -12.00 -10.49
C ASN A 120 9.60 -12.99 -11.63
N GLY A 121 8.49 -12.77 -12.35
CA GLY A 121 8.17 -13.50 -13.57
C GLY A 121 9.31 -13.48 -14.61
N LYS A 122 10.07 -12.37 -14.68
CA LYS A 122 11.23 -12.22 -15.60
C LYS A 122 12.48 -13.02 -15.16
N LEU A 123 12.47 -13.61 -13.97
CA LEU A 123 13.54 -14.47 -13.44
C LEU A 123 13.23 -15.96 -13.57
N ARG A 124 11.96 -16.31 -13.84
CA ARG A 124 11.55 -17.71 -14.01
C ARG A 124 12.23 -18.31 -15.24
N GLY A 125 12.86 -19.47 -15.07
CA GLY A 125 13.56 -20.19 -16.14
C GLY A 125 14.92 -19.62 -16.53
N VAL A 126 15.41 -18.55 -15.87
CA VAL A 126 16.78 -18.07 -16.06
C VAL A 126 17.74 -19.09 -15.43
N PRO A 127 18.76 -19.59 -16.15
CA PRO A 127 19.74 -20.52 -15.58
C PRO A 127 20.60 -19.85 -14.51
N ASP A 128 21.07 -20.63 -13.53
CA ASP A 128 21.76 -20.11 -12.34
C ASP A 128 23.02 -19.30 -12.69
N GLU A 129 23.76 -19.70 -13.72
CA GLU A 129 24.95 -19.00 -14.24
C GLU A 129 24.66 -17.56 -14.70
N LYS A 130 23.43 -17.29 -15.16
CA LYS A 130 23.02 -15.95 -15.66
C LYS A 130 22.13 -15.22 -14.68
N LEU A 131 21.74 -15.86 -13.58
CA LEU A 131 20.78 -15.33 -12.62
C LEU A 131 21.27 -14.01 -12.01
N VAL A 132 22.53 -13.94 -11.61
CA VAL A 132 23.13 -12.73 -11.02
C VAL A 132 23.12 -11.58 -12.01
N SER A 133 23.57 -11.80 -13.26
CA SER A 133 23.54 -10.75 -14.30
C SER A 133 22.12 -10.24 -14.53
N ARG A 134 21.14 -11.16 -14.59
CA ARG A 134 19.74 -10.79 -14.78
C ARG A 134 19.16 -10.03 -13.59
N LEU A 135 19.53 -10.40 -12.37
CA LEU A 135 19.15 -9.69 -11.16
C LEU A 135 19.70 -8.26 -11.14
N VAL A 136 20.96 -8.07 -11.53
CA VAL A 136 21.58 -6.73 -11.63
C VAL A 136 20.83 -5.86 -12.64
N GLU A 137 20.50 -6.41 -13.82
CA GLU A 137 19.70 -5.68 -14.83
C GLU A 137 18.32 -5.26 -14.29
N LEU A 138 17.62 -6.19 -13.63
CA LEU A 138 16.30 -5.90 -13.03
C LEU A 138 16.43 -4.86 -11.92
N TRP A 139 17.46 -4.95 -11.08
CA TRP A 139 17.73 -3.95 -10.06
C TRP A 139 18.04 -2.58 -10.66
N SER A 140 18.88 -2.49 -11.70
CA SER A 140 19.17 -1.23 -12.38
C SER A 140 17.93 -0.60 -12.99
N PHE A 141 17.07 -1.38 -13.64
CA PHE A 141 15.77 -0.92 -14.14
C PHE A 141 14.86 -0.46 -13.00
N PHE A 142 14.72 -1.27 -11.96
CA PHE A 142 13.86 -0.98 -10.83
C PHE A 142 14.29 0.31 -10.11
N PHE A 143 15.58 0.42 -9.80
CA PHE A 143 16.15 1.58 -9.13
C PHE A 143 16.14 2.84 -9.99
N GLY A 144 16.50 2.72 -11.28
CA GLY A 144 16.62 3.87 -12.18
C GLY A 144 15.30 4.35 -12.78
N THR A 145 14.25 3.52 -12.77
CA THR A 145 12.96 3.85 -13.41
C THR A 145 11.81 3.64 -12.44
N VAL A 146 11.59 2.43 -11.94
CA VAL A 146 10.38 2.13 -11.15
C VAL A 146 10.31 2.97 -9.87
N ILE A 147 11.39 3.03 -9.08
CA ILE A 147 11.42 3.81 -7.83
C ILE A 147 11.10 5.29 -8.07
N PRO A 148 11.81 6.04 -8.95
CA PRO A 148 11.52 7.45 -9.19
C PRO A 148 10.08 7.74 -9.61
N TYR A 149 9.53 6.94 -10.53
CA TYR A 149 8.17 7.13 -11.01
C TYR A 149 7.14 6.79 -9.92
N PHE A 150 7.35 5.70 -9.18
CA PHE A 150 6.45 5.31 -8.09
C PHE A 150 6.45 6.35 -6.97
N GLU A 151 7.61 6.88 -6.59
CA GLU A 151 7.71 8.00 -5.65
C GLU A 151 7.01 9.26 -6.17
N GLY A 152 7.13 9.54 -7.47
CA GLY A 152 6.40 10.63 -8.13
C GLY A 152 4.89 10.46 -8.00
N VAL A 153 4.36 9.26 -8.27
CA VAL A 153 2.91 8.96 -8.15
C VAL A 153 2.38 9.19 -6.73
N PHE A 154 3.16 8.81 -5.72
CA PHE A 154 2.78 8.96 -4.30
C PHE A 154 3.34 10.23 -3.64
N LEU A 155 3.78 11.22 -4.42
CA LEU A 155 4.23 12.51 -3.90
C LEU A 155 3.18 13.23 -3.02
N PRO A 156 1.87 13.24 -3.35
CA PRO A 156 0.85 13.85 -2.50
C PRO A 156 0.84 13.29 -1.07
N LEU A 157 1.12 11.99 -0.95
CA LEU A 157 1.16 11.29 0.32
C LEU A 157 2.33 11.74 1.17
N LEU A 158 3.52 11.86 0.58
CA LEU A 158 4.72 12.36 1.26
C LEU A 158 4.51 13.79 1.80
N ILE A 159 3.86 14.64 1.00
CA ILE A 159 3.57 16.03 1.41
C ILE A 159 2.61 16.01 2.61
N GLN A 160 1.52 15.25 2.56
CA GLN A 160 0.56 15.18 3.65
C GLN A 160 1.14 14.54 4.93
N SER A 161 1.92 13.47 4.79
CA SER A 161 2.52 12.77 5.93
C SER A 161 3.56 13.65 6.64
N SER A 162 4.28 14.50 5.90
CA SER A 162 5.20 15.48 6.47
C SER A 162 4.49 16.52 7.35
N VAL A 163 3.27 16.91 6.97
CA VAL A 163 2.42 17.83 7.74
C VAL A 163 1.84 17.13 8.98
N GLN A 164 1.47 15.86 8.85
CA GLN A 164 0.82 15.08 9.92
C GLN A 164 1.80 14.32 10.84
N LYS A 165 3.12 14.48 10.64
CA LYS A 165 4.18 13.74 11.36
C LYS A 165 4.05 12.20 11.24
N GLU A 166 3.40 11.73 10.18
CA GLU A 166 3.30 10.30 9.87
C GLU A 166 4.52 9.86 9.06
N ASN A 167 5.27 8.88 9.56
CA ASN A 167 6.52 8.40 8.95
C ASN A 167 6.28 7.35 7.85
N MET A 168 5.35 7.59 6.93
CA MET A 168 5.21 6.71 5.77
C MET A 168 6.33 7.01 4.76
N ASN A 169 7.20 6.02 4.56
CA ASN A 169 8.36 6.15 3.68
C ASN A 169 8.17 5.23 2.46
N ILE A 170 7.66 5.80 1.37
CA ILE A 170 7.43 5.09 0.10
C ILE A 170 8.70 4.40 -0.39
N ARG A 171 9.84 5.10 -0.37
CA ARG A 171 11.13 4.53 -0.77
C ARG A 171 11.43 3.24 -0.01
N ARG A 172 11.24 3.27 1.31
CA ARG A 172 11.47 2.10 2.17
C ARG A 172 10.53 0.96 1.80
N LEU A 173 9.25 1.22 1.55
CA LEU A 173 8.29 0.18 1.17
C LEU A 173 8.66 -0.48 -0.16
N VAL A 174 8.97 0.34 -1.16
CA VAL A 174 9.32 -0.12 -2.51
C VAL A 174 10.60 -0.97 -2.47
N LEU A 175 11.62 -0.53 -1.72
CA LEU A 175 12.86 -1.28 -1.52
C LEU A 175 12.67 -2.58 -0.73
N MET A 176 11.88 -2.55 0.35
CA MET A 176 11.55 -3.74 1.12
C MET A 176 10.81 -4.76 0.26
N SER A 177 9.84 -4.31 -0.53
CA SER A 177 9.07 -5.19 -1.41
C SER A 177 9.96 -5.86 -2.47
N PHE A 178 10.92 -5.14 -3.06
CA PHE A 178 11.89 -5.75 -3.99
C PHE A 178 12.76 -6.82 -3.30
N ARG A 179 13.26 -6.51 -2.10
CA ARG A 179 14.03 -7.48 -1.31
C ARG A 179 13.20 -8.74 -1.06
N ASP A 180 11.98 -8.57 -0.55
CA ASP A 180 11.16 -9.66 -0.03
C ASP A 180 10.59 -10.55 -1.14
N HIS A 181 10.24 -9.97 -2.30
CA HIS A 181 9.56 -10.69 -3.38
C HIS A 181 10.45 -11.05 -4.58
N VAL A 182 11.63 -10.42 -4.71
CA VAL A 182 12.54 -10.64 -5.85
C VAL A 182 13.88 -11.23 -5.40
N ILE A 183 14.52 -10.67 -4.39
CA ILE A 183 15.86 -11.10 -3.97
C ILE A 183 15.81 -12.35 -3.07
N LEU A 184 15.03 -12.31 -1.98
CA LEU A 184 14.99 -13.41 -1.01
C LEU A 184 14.57 -14.75 -1.64
N PRO A 185 13.57 -14.82 -2.53
CA PRO A 185 13.20 -16.08 -3.18
C PRO A 185 14.29 -16.68 -4.09
N MET A 186 15.29 -15.87 -4.47
CA MET A 186 16.43 -16.31 -5.30
C MET A 186 17.67 -16.65 -4.46
N GLY A 187 17.62 -16.45 -3.13
CA GLY A 187 18.78 -16.59 -2.24
C GLY A 187 19.47 -17.95 -2.36
N ASP A 188 18.71 -19.05 -2.24
CA ASP A 188 19.24 -20.41 -2.30
C ASP A 188 19.95 -20.72 -3.63
N ARG A 189 19.43 -20.15 -4.73
CA ARG A 189 20.00 -20.34 -6.07
C ARG A 189 21.30 -19.56 -6.27
N VAL A 190 21.37 -18.35 -5.71
CA VAL A 190 22.57 -17.50 -5.77
C VAL A 190 23.67 -18.03 -4.86
N GLU A 191 23.34 -18.52 -3.67
CA GLU A 191 24.30 -19.11 -2.74
C GLU A 191 24.93 -20.39 -3.33
N GLY A 192 24.15 -21.21 -4.03
CA GLY A 192 24.65 -22.37 -4.78
C GLY A 192 25.71 -21.99 -5.82
N THR A 193 25.46 -20.97 -6.64
CA THR A 193 26.40 -20.52 -7.68
C THR A 193 27.69 -19.95 -7.08
N LEU A 194 27.59 -19.12 -6.03
CA LEU A 194 28.75 -18.50 -5.39
C LEU A 194 29.63 -19.53 -4.65
N TYR A 195 29.03 -20.56 -4.05
CA TYR A 195 29.80 -21.66 -3.43
C TYR A 195 30.60 -22.46 -4.47
N TYR A 196 30.06 -22.65 -5.69
CA TYR A 196 30.78 -23.33 -6.76
C TYR A 196 31.93 -22.48 -7.32
N GLU A 197 31.73 -21.17 -7.54
CA GLU A 197 32.79 -20.30 -8.05
C GLU A 197 33.98 -20.17 -7.07
N ILE A 198 33.72 -20.08 -5.77
CA ILE A 198 34.80 -19.95 -4.75
C ILE A 198 35.57 -21.27 -4.55
N LYS A 199 34.91 -22.42 -4.73
CA LYS A 199 35.52 -23.72 -4.44
C LYS A 199 36.34 -24.29 -5.61
N TYR A 200 36.12 -23.80 -6.82
CA TYR A 200 36.73 -24.33 -8.04
C TYR A 200 37.50 -23.29 -8.86
N THR A 201 37.74 -22.10 -8.29
CA THR A 201 38.73 -21.10 -8.76
C THR A 201 39.96 -21.14 -7.85
#